data_AF-A0A800EAQ9-F1
#
_entry.id   AF-A0A800EAQ9-F1
#
_cell.length_a   1.000
_cell.length_b   1.000
_cell.length_c   1.000
_cell.angle_alpha   90.00
_cell.angle_beta   90.00
_cell.angle_gamma   90.00
#
_symmetry.space_group_name_H-M   'P 1'
#
loop_
_entity.id
_entity.type
_entity.pdbx_description
1 polymer ?
#
loop_
_entity_poly.entity_id
_entity_poly.type
_entity_poly.pdbx_seq_one_letter_code
_entity_poly.pdbx_strand_id
1 'polypeptide(L)'
;MSNFKNLGKLDYKSNISHFHIPIESVPQDVSIQSEFIVFREDEQFHIYNRKCDHAGGKLCLIDNTIKCPMHDWEFNAKNGKYTNVEVSKKELDFDIIDNHIVIEVNNEIPKLPSRKEQLNVKVTFLSHACLLVEMDGVSFVTDPWIIGFAFSGGWWPKTLPPANWKSIINSVDFIYISHNHPDHLNIFTLEHVRNDMTFFVPNFISQSVSKVLERNGFNDIFTAEFNNHYQYKNTDLFLTIFKSGDFRDDSGLYFTFGDFSFLSVVDSNDLNFRKFPQDITLFASSFAGGASGYPLCFDTVQDLDKDKILHRNKQAIKAMIRQNITRCNGKFFLPYAGFFTEGAKRDSYILSRNIKNTIEDLKELPKSTTLLNVNKVDSYMFIGQDIHSSQCIPRDKSFPYTPELLMNQVFSESVYDEVRLRTYFEKCNFQKELVLYLSLTNDDFTETKYFIIVDFRELNTQVNFKKFDWRLVKRSASAEGASISFNSLHVKVRQDAFLWVVYNQMPWEDLSIGFQCRIDRVPDIYNVEFWHHFTNIYV
;
A
#
# COMPACT_ATOMS: atom_id res chain seq x y z
N MET A 1 -10.03 -12.57 -28.19
CA MET A 1 -11.13 -12.48 -27.19
C MET A 1 -10.48 -12.56 -25.82
N SER A 2 -10.85 -11.69 -24.87
CA SER A 2 -10.27 -11.72 -23.52
C SER A 2 -10.56 -13.06 -22.83
N ASN A 3 -9.59 -13.60 -22.10
CA ASN A 3 -9.78 -14.77 -21.25
C ASN A 3 -10.69 -14.47 -20.04
N PHE A 4 -10.89 -13.19 -19.70
CA PHE A 4 -11.75 -12.75 -18.60
C PHE A 4 -13.09 -12.25 -19.14
N LYS A 5 -14.16 -12.95 -18.80
CA LYS A 5 -15.53 -12.54 -19.10
C LYS A 5 -16.02 -11.61 -17.99
N ASN A 6 -16.24 -10.34 -18.32
CA ASN A 6 -16.87 -9.38 -17.41
C ASN A 6 -18.35 -9.74 -17.21
N LEU A 7 -18.75 -9.98 -15.97
CA LEU A 7 -20.12 -10.33 -15.59
C LEU A 7 -20.91 -9.14 -15.01
N GLY A 8 -20.31 -7.94 -15.01
CA GLY A 8 -20.92 -6.71 -14.53
C GLY A 8 -20.62 -6.45 -13.05
N LYS A 9 -21.46 -5.59 -12.44
CA LYS A 9 -21.32 -5.18 -11.05
C LYS A 9 -21.47 -6.36 -10.09
N LEU A 10 -20.68 -6.35 -9.03
CA LEU A 10 -20.72 -7.33 -7.95
C LEU A 10 -21.99 -7.15 -7.12
N ASP A 11 -22.61 -8.26 -6.74
CA ASP A 11 -23.78 -8.24 -5.84
C ASP A 11 -23.37 -8.01 -4.39
N TYR A 12 -24.18 -7.22 -3.67
CA TYR A 12 -24.01 -6.98 -2.23
C TYR A 12 -25.27 -7.40 -1.47
N LYS A 13 -25.11 -8.20 -0.42
CA LYS A 13 -26.18 -8.47 0.55
C LYS A 13 -26.19 -7.37 1.61
N SER A 14 -27.36 -6.79 1.84
CA SER A 14 -27.60 -5.81 2.90
C SER A 14 -27.91 -6.45 4.25
N ASN A 15 -27.37 -5.88 5.33
CA ASN A 15 -27.70 -6.23 6.71
C ASN A 15 -27.74 -4.96 7.57
N ILE A 16 -28.77 -4.79 8.41
CA ILE A 16 -28.93 -3.59 9.23
C ILE A 16 -28.19 -3.78 10.56
N SER A 17 -27.44 -2.76 10.98
CA SER A 17 -26.86 -2.66 12.33
C SER A 17 -27.14 -1.29 12.92
N HIS A 18 -27.21 -1.20 14.25
CA HIS A 18 -27.41 0.05 14.96
C HIS A 18 -26.07 0.59 15.49
N PHE A 19 -25.81 1.87 15.24
CA PHE A 19 -24.68 2.61 15.83
C PHE A 19 -25.21 3.59 16.87
N HIS A 20 -24.48 3.71 17.99
CA HIS A 20 -24.84 4.58 19.09
C HIS A 20 -23.76 5.66 19.27
N ILE A 21 -24.17 6.93 19.23
CA ILE A 21 -23.30 8.09 19.42
C ILE A 21 -23.80 8.88 20.63
N PRO A 22 -23.02 9.02 21.71
CA PRO A 22 -23.42 9.87 22.84
C PRO A 22 -23.63 11.33 22.38
N ILE A 23 -24.76 11.95 22.73
CA ILE A 23 -25.10 13.31 22.29
C ILE A 23 -24.01 14.32 22.64
N GLU A 24 -23.47 14.22 23.86
CA GLU A 24 -22.42 15.09 24.37
C GLU A 24 -21.10 15.01 23.59
N SER A 25 -20.90 13.93 22.83
CA SER A 25 -19.72 13.74 21.99
C SER A 25 -19.81 14.42 20.62
N VAL A 26 -20.99 14.93 20.25
CA VAL A 26 -21.20 15.57 18.95
C VAL A 26 -20.71 17.03 18.98
N PRO A 27 -19.73 17.40 18.14
CA PRO A 27 -19.14 18.74 18.15
C PRO A 27 -20.02 19.79 17.47
N GLN A 28 -19.74 21.07 17.75
CA GLN A 28 -20.44 22.22 17.13
C GLN A 28 -20.09 22.45 15.65
N ASP A 29 -18.98 21.87 15.17
CA ASP A 29 -18.55 21.97 13.78
C ASP A 29 -18.33 20.59 13.18
N VAL A 30 -18.21 20.53 11.85
CA VAL A 30 -18.08 19.32 11.06
C VAL A 30 -16.97 18.43 11.62
N SER A 31 -17.35 17.24 12.08
CA SER A 31 -16.41 16.23 12.54
C SER A 31 -16.57 14.95 11.76
N ILE A 32 -15.44 14.41 11.32
CA ILE A 32 -15.36 13.10 10.68
C ILE A 32 -15.03 12.06 11.74
N GLN A 33 -15.99 11.21 12.04
CA GLN A 33 -15.82 9.99 12.82
C GLN A 33 -15.54 8.79 11.91
N SER A 34 -15.35 7.60 12.48
CA SER A 34 -14.99 6.39 11.71
C SER A 34 -15.99 6.07 10.61
N GLU A 35 -17.29 6.10 10.88
CA GLU A 35 -18.34 5.71 9.92
C GLU A 35 -19.22 6.90 9.46
N PHE A 36 -19.18 8.01 10.20
CA PHE A 36 -20.08 9.15 10.01
C PHE A 36 -19.35 10.48 9.93
N ILE A 37 -20.02 11.44 9.30
CA ILE A 37 -19.74 12.86 9.39
C ILE A 37 -20.84 13.43 10.29
N VAL A 38 -20.48 14.00 11.44
CA VAL A 38 -21.43 14.45 12.44
C VAL A 38 -21.07 15.84 12.96
N PHE A 39 -22.10 16.66 13.16
CA PHE A 39 -21.97 17.96 13.83
C PHE A 39 -23.32 18.43 14.35
N ARG A 40 -23.29 19.44 15.20
CA ARG A 40 -24.47 20.12 15.72
C ARG A 40 -24.41 21.61 15.42
N GLU A 41 -25.46 22.14 14.81
CA GLU A 41 -25.62 23.56 14.53
C GLU A 41 -27.01 24.00 15.02
N ASP A 42 -27.09 25.09 15.79
CA ASP A 42 -28.34 25.60 16.37
C ASP A 42 -29.20 24.53 17.07
N GLU A 43 -28.56 23.67 17.88
CA GLU A 43 -29.18 22.52 18.59
C GLU A 43 -29.74 21.40 17.69
N GLN A 44 -29.50 21.43 16.37
CA GLN A 44 -29.84 20.37 15.43
C GLN A 44 -28.63 19.49 15.12
N PHE A 45 -28.80 18.17 15.15
CA PHE A 45 -27.77 17.21 14.77
C PHE A 45 -27.86 16.91 13.28
N HIS A 46 -26.71 16.99 12.61
CA HIS A 46 -26.55 16.63 11.20
C HIS A 46 -25.65 15.42 11.10
N ILE A 47 -26.11 14.41 10.34
CA ILE A 47 -25.44 13.12 10.26
C ILE A 47 -25.44 12.64 8.82
N TYR A 48 -24.25 12.41 8.28
CA TYR A 48 -24.07 11.81 6.97
C TYR A 48 -23.25 10.52 7.13
N ASN A 49 -23.60 9.47 6.37
CA ASN A 49 -22.68 8.35 6.22
C ASN A 49 -21.42 8.82 5.48
N ARG A 50 -20.29 8.15 5.71
CA ARG A 50 -19.07 8.40 4.93
C ARG A 50 -19.05 7.67 3.59
N LYS A 51 -20.14 7.11 3.08
CA LYS A 51 -20.18 6.42 1.77
C LYS A 51 -20.48 7.43 0.67
N CYS A 52 -19.57 7.65 -0.26
CA CYS A 52 -19.78 8.48 -1.44
C CYS A 52 -20.91 7.92 -2.30
N ASP A 53 -21.80 8.81 -2.74
CA ASP A 53 -23.02 8.43 -3.49
C ASP A 53 -22.75 8.08 -4.96
N HIS A 54 -21.50 8.21 -5.43
CA HIS A 54 -21.08 7.76 -6.75
C HIS A 54 -20.91 6.23 -6.81
N ALA A 55 -19.82 5.72 -6.22
CA ALA A 55 -19.44 4.31 -6.31
C ALA A 55 -19.24 3.65 -4.93
N GLY A 56 -19.73 4.30 -3.87
CA GLY A 56 -19.68 3.76 -2.52
C GLY A 56 -18.33 3.89 -1.81
N GLY A 57 -17.42 4.73 -2.32
CA GLY A 57 -16.12 5.00 -1.70
C GLY A 57 -16.21 5.75 -0.38
N LYS A 58 -15.28 5.54 0.55
CA LYS A 58 -15.33 6.19 1.87
C LYS A 58 -14.79 7.61 1.78
N LEU A 59 -15.66 8.58 2.02
CA LEU A 59 -15.35 9.99 2.15
C LEU A 59 -14.32 10.20 3.26
N CYS A 60 -13.22 10.87 2.92
CA CYS A 60 -12.06 11.09 3.77
C CYS A 60 -11.71 12.57 3.83
N LEU A 61 -11.23 13.04 4.99
CA LEU A 61 -10.77 14.41 5.14
C LEU A 61 -9.34 14.53 4.59
N ILE A 62 -9.16 15.34 3.56
CA ILE A 62 -7.87 15.68 2.97
C ILE A 62 -7.85 17.18 2.69
N ASP A 63 -6.81 17.87 3.17
CA ASP A 63 -6.63 19.31 2.96
C ASP A 63 -7.88 20.13 3.32
N ASN A 64 -8.44 19.84 4.50
CA ASN A 64 -9.70 20.41 5.02
C ASN A 64 -10.92 20.20 4.12
N THR A 65 -10.83 19.31 3.14
CA THR A 65 -11.91 18.98 2.21
C THR A 65 -12.30 17.51 2.36
N ILE A 66 -13.58 17.19 2.33
CA ILE A 66 -14.05 15.81 2.42
C ILE A 66 -14.13 15.26 1.01
N LYS A 67 -13.33 14.24 0.66
CA LYS A 67 -13.25 13.73 -0.73
C LYS A 67 -13.41 12.22 -0.82
N CYS A 68 -13.90 11.75 -1.96
CA CYS A 68 -14.00 10.33 -2.29
C CYS A 68 -12.70 9.81 -2.93
N PRO A 69 -12.01 8.80 -2.35
CA PRO A 69 -10.76 8.26 -2.89
C PRO A 69 -10.89 7.48 -4.20
N MET A 70 -12.13 7.16 -4.61
CA MET A 70 -12.37 6.43 -5.85
C MET A 70 -12.42 7.35 -7.07
N HIS A 71 -12.93 8.58 -6.94
CA HIS A 71 -13.31 9.44 -8.07
C HIS A 71 -13.26 10.95 -7.76
N ASP A 72 -12.62 11.35 -6.66
CA ASP A 72 -12.40 12.75 -6.25
C ASP A 72 -13.65 13.63 -6.11
N TRP A 73 -14.83 13.04 -5.87
CA TRP A 73 -16.01 13.80 -5.49
C TRP A 73 -15.80 14.48 -4.15
N GLU A 74 -15.96 15.81 -4.11
CA GLU A 74 -15.74 16.65 -2.95
C GLU A 74 -17.08 16.94 -2.26
N PHE A 75 -17.19 16.65 -0.97
CA PHE A 75 -18.41 16.80 -0.17
C PHE A 75 -18.27 17.97 0.81
N ASN A 76 -19.25 18.86 0.81
CA ASN A 76 -19.40 19.91 1.80
C ASN A 76 -20.52 19.51 2.77
N ALA A 77 -20.13 19.13 3.99
CA ALA A 77 -21.07 18.65 5.00
C ALA A 77 -22.02 19.74 5.51
N LYS A 78 -21.62 21.02 5.47
CA LYS A 78 -22.45 22.14 5.95
C LYS A 78 -23.67 22.40 5.06
N ASN A 79 -23.55 22.17 3.75
CA ASN A 79 -24.67 22.34 2.82
C ASN A 79 -25.23 21.02 2.28
N GLY A 80 -24.67 19.88 2.69
CA GLY A 80 -25.11 18.55 2.28
C GLY A 80 -24.87 18.22 0.81
N LYS A 81 -24.00 18.95 0.10
CA LYS A 81 -23.80 18.82 -1.35
C LYS A 81 -22.39 18.43 -1.71
N TYR A 82 -22.25 17.77 -2.86
CA TYR A 82 -20.96 17.69 -3.51
C TYR A 82 -20.66 19.01 -4.23
N THR A 83 -19.43 19.51 -4.11
CA THR A 83 -19.04 20.83 -4.63
C THR A 83 -18.65 20.80 -6.10
N ASN A 84 -18.27 19.63 -6.61
CA ASN A 84 -17.79 19.44 -7.98
C ASN A 84 -18.72 18.60 -8.87
N VAL A 85 -19.87 18.17 -8.35
CA VAL A 85 -20.94 17.51 -9.11
C VAL A 85 -22.31 17.92 -8.58
N GLU A 86 -23.33 17.90 -9.43
CA GLU A 86 -24.71 18.29 -9.07
C GLU A 86 -25.47 17.17 -8.34
N VAL A 87 -24.90 16.69 -7.22
CA VAL A 87 -25.51 15.67 -6.36
C VAL A 87 -25.55 16.19 -4.92
N SER A 88 -26.66 15.92 -4.22
CA SER A 88 -26.81 16.19 -2.79
C SER A 88 -26.83 14.87 -2.04
N LYS A 89 -26.15 14.82 -0.89
CA LYS A 89 -26.18 13.66 -0.01
C LYS A 89 -27.41 13.71 0.89
N LYS A 90 -28.10 12.58 1.04
CA LYS A 90 -29.20 12.47 2.02
C LYS A 90 -28.60 12.36 3.43
N GLU A 91 -29.09 13.15 4.36
CA GLU A 91 -28.85 12.96 5.78
C GLU A 91 -29.41 11.60 6.25
N LEU A 92 -28.74 11.00 7.21
CA LEU A 92 -29.20 9.76 7.84
C LEU A 92 -30.31 10.07 8.82
N ASP A 93 -31.37 9.26 8.76
CA ASP A 93 -32.41 9.24 9.78
C ASP A 93 -31.82 8.64 11.07
N PHE A 94 -32.21 9.18 12.24
CA PHE A 94 -31.73 8.72 13.54
C PHE A 94 -32.78 8.90 14.62
N ASP A 95 -32.67 8.10 15.68
CA ASP A 95 -33.47 8.21 16.89
C ASP A 95 -32.61 8.71 18.05
N ILE A 96 -33.22 9.34 19.06
CA ILE A 96 -32.55 9.65 20.32
C ILE A 96 -33.09 8.72 21.41
N ILE A 97 -32.23 7.85 21.93
CA ILE A 97 -32.56 6.85 22.96
C ILE A 97 -31.50 6.93 24.05
N ASP A 98 -31.91 7.10 25.31
CA ASP A 98 -31.02 7.12 26.48
C ASP A 98 -29.79 8.04 26.31
N ASN A 99 -30.01 9.28 25.85
CA ASN A 99 -28.98 10.28 25.57
C ASN A 99 -27.96 9.89 24.49
N HIS A 100 -28.32 8.93 23.62
CA HIS A 100 -27.55 8.52 22.47
C HIS A 100 -28.35 8.73 21.19
N ILE A 101 -27.66 9.18 20.15
CA ILE A 101 -28.14 9.13 18.79
C ILE A 101 -27.95 7.71 18.26
N VAL A 102 -29.04 7.09 17.82
CA VAL A 102 -29.09 5.73 17.30
C VAL A 102 -29.33 5.78 15.79
N ILE A 103 -28.38 5.26 15.02
CA ILE A 103 -28.38 5.32 13.56
C ILE A 103 -28.46 3.89 13.01
N GLU A 104 -29.42 3.66 12.13
CA GLU A 104 -29.47 2.42 11.35
C GLU A 104 -28.49 2.48 10.16
N VAL A 105 -27.54 1.56 10.14
CA VAL A 105 -26.55 1.45 9.07
C VAL A 105 -26.79 0.16 8.29
N ASN A 106 -26.94 0.31 6.98
CA ASN A 106 -26.96 -0.80 6.05
C ASN A 106 -25.52 -1.25 5.73
N ASN A 107 -25.12 -2.38 6.29
CA ASN A 107 -23.86 -3.05 5.98
C ASN A 107 -24.01 -3.84 4.68
N GLU A 108 -23.07 -3.63 3.77
CA GLU A 108 -23.03 -4.29 2.48
C GLU A 108 -21.96 -5.40 2.49
N ILE A 109 -22.37 -6.63 2.20
CA ILE A 109 -21.50 -7.80 2.15
C ILE A 109 -21.38 -8.24 0.69
N PRO A 110 -20.21 -8.09 0.05
CA PRO A 110 -20.02 -8.52 -1.33
C PRO A 110 -20.16 -10.04 -1.47
N LYS A 111 -20.71 -10.48 -2.60
CA LYS A 111 -20.88 -11.89 -2.94
C LYS A 111 -20.43 -12.17 -4.36
N LEU A 112 -19.48 -13.08 -4.50
CA LEU A 112 -19.20 -13.70 -5.78
C LEU A 112 -20.11 -14.92 -6.01
N PRO A 113 -20.41 -15.25 -7.27
CA PRO A 113 -20.97 -16.55 -7.61
C PRO A 113 -20.09 -17.68 -7.04
N SER A 114 -20.72 -18.71 -6.49
CA SER A 114 -20.03 -19.92 -6.03
C SER A 114 -20.90 -21.14 -6.33
N ARG A 115 -20.26 -22.31 -6.39
CA ARG A 115 -20.97 -23.59 -6.53
C ARG A 115 -20.85 -24.37 -5.23
N LYS A 116 -21.72 -25.37 -5.03
CA LYS A 116 -21.67 -26.24 -3.84
C LYS A 116 -20.64 -27.36 -3.95
N GLU A 117 -19.99 -27.47 -5.10
CA GLU A 117 -19.03 -28.54 -5.39
C GLU A 117 -17.72 -28.31 -4.65
N GLN A 118 -17.22 -29.36 -4.01
CA GLN A 118 -15.91 -29.36 -3.35
C GLN A 118 -14.84 -29.64 -4.41
N LEU A 119 -14.18 -28.58 -4.85
CA LEU A 119 -13.14 -28.65 -5.88
C LEU A 119 -11.74 -28.53 -5.27
N ASN A 120 -10.73 -29.00 -6.01
CA ASN A 120 -9.35 -28.93 -5.59
C ASN A 120 -8.78 -27.54 -5.83
N VAL A 121 -8.21 -26.93 -4.80
CA VAL A 121 -7.47 -25.67 -4.89
C VAL A 121 -6.15 -25.83 -4.16
N LYS A 122 -5.03 -25.60 -4.85
CA LYS A 122 -3.71 -25.60 -4.22
C LYS A 122 -3.16 -24.19 -4.15
N VAL A 123 -2.77 -23.77 -2.95
CA VAL A 123 -2.16 -22.46 -2.71
C VAL A 123 -0.73 -22.68 -2.21
N THR A 124 0.24 -22.12 -2.92
CA THR A 124 1.67 -22.26 -2.62
C THR A 124 2.33 -20.90 -2.44
N PHE A 125 2.93 -20.68 -1.27
CA PHE A 125 3.73 -19.50 -0.98
C PHE A 125 5.10 -19.58 -1.67
N LEU A 126 5.34 -18.70 -2.64
CA LEU A 126 6.62 -18.64 -3.36
C LEU A 126 7.59 -17.68 -2.67
N SER A 127 7.15 -16.47 -2.34
CA SER A 127 7.93 -15.40 -1.68
C SER A 127 6.98 -14.29 -1.21
N HIS A 128 7.39 -13.36 -0.34
CA HIS A 128 6.69 -12.12 0.03
C HIS A 128 5.14 -12.11 -0.14
N ALA A 129 4.60 -11.48 -1.19
CA ALA A 129 3.17 -11.46 -1.56
C ALA A 129 2.85 -12.41 -2.73
N CYS A 130 3.84 -13.23 -3.12
CA CYS A 130 3.82 -14.13 -4.25
C CYS A 130 3.24 -15.49 -3.89
N LEU A 131 1.98 -15.69 -4.27
CA LEU A 131 1.27 -16.96 -4.15
C LEU A 131 1.06 -17.56 -5.54
N LEU A 132 1.33 -18.85 -5.69
CA LEU A 132 0.83 -19.66 -6.79
C LEU A 132 -0.51 -20.28 -6.37
N VAL A 133 -1.54 -20.07 -7.19
CA VAL A 133 -2.85 -20.70 -7.03
C VAL A 133 -3.11 -21.61 -8.22
N GLU A 134 -3.33 -22.89 -7.95
CA GLU A 134 -3.58 -23.92 -8.97
C GLU A 134 -4.97 -24.53 -8.74
N MET A 135 -5.79 -24.55 -9.78
CA MET A 135 -7.16 -25.07 -9.81
C MET A 135 -7.36 -25.89 -11.09
N ASP A 136 -8.45 -26.65 -11.17
CA ASP A 136 -8.74 -27.40 -12.40
C ASP A 136 -9.03 -26.44 -13.56
N GLY A 137 -8.22 -26.53 -14.62
CA GLY A 137 -8.33 -25.71 -15.82
C GLY A 137 -7.79 -24.27 -15.73
N VAL A 138 -7.23 -23.84 -14.59
CA VAL A 138 -6.63 -22.50 -14.44
C VAL A 138 -5.58 -22.44 -13.32
N SER A 139 -4.50 -21.72 -13.56
CA SER A 139 -3.52 -21.35 -12.52
C SER A 139 -3.03 -19.91 -12.67
N PHE A 140 -2.70 -19.26 -11.56
CA PHE A 140 -2.15 -17.90 -11.58
C PHE A 140 -1.17 -17.64 -10.45
N VAL A 141 -0.35 -16.60 -10.61
CA VAL A 141 0.55 -16.08 -9.58
C VAL A 141 0.13 -14.67 -9.17
N THR A 142 0.20 -14.34 -7.89
CA THR A 142 0.03 -12.96 -7.39
C THR A 142 1.38 -12.28 -7.20
N ASP A 143 1.50 -10.97 -7.42
CA ASP A 143 2.59 -10.10 -6.95
C ASP A 143 4.00 -10.73 -6.92
N PRO A 144 4.58 -11.11 -8.09
CA PRO A 144 5.81 -11.88 -8.14
C PRO A 144 7.04 -11.03 -7.81
N TRP A 145 7.43 -11.01 -6.54
CA TRP A 145 8.76 -10.58 -6.08
C TRP A 145 9.57 -11.74 -5.51
N ILE A 146 10.45 -12.30 -6.35
CA ILE A 146 11.20 -13.53 -6.04
C ILE A 146 12.70 -13.25 -5.91
N ILE A 147 13.22 -12.35 -6.72
CA ILE A 147 14.63 -11.94 -6.71
C ILE A 147 14.74 -10.41 -6.81
N GLY A 148 15.93 -9.90 -6.52
CA GLY A 148 16.24 -8.48 -6.67
C GLY A 148 15.74 -7.67 -5.49
N PHE A 149 16.11 -6.39 -5.47
CA PHE A 149 15.64 -5.52 -4.40
C PHE A 149 14.29 -4.89 -4.73
N ALA A 150 13.66 -4.36 -3.68
CA ALA A 150 12.62 -3.36 -3.75
C ALA A 150 13.10 -2.08 -3.04
N PHE A 151 12.50 -0.93 -3.37
CA PHE A 151 12.78 0.38 -2.79
C PHE A 151 14.28 0.73 -2.79
N SER A 152 14.85 0.86 -3.98
CA SER A 152 16.26 1.28 -4.19
C SER A 152 17.32 0.59 -3.31
N GLY A 153 17.21 -0.73 -3.17
CA GLY A 153 18.17 -1.56 -2.43
C GLY A 153 17.88 -1.69 -0.95
N GLY A 154 16.83 -1.03 -0.43
CA GLY A 154 16.47 -1.10 0.98
C GLY A 154 15.88 -2.44 1.39
N TRP A 155 15.14 -3.10 0.49
CA TRP A 155 14.38 -4.30 0.79
C TRP A 155 14.82 -5.47 -0.09
N TRP A 156 14.96 -6.64 0.53
CA TRP A 156 15.35 -7.88 -0.13
C TRP A 156 14.40 -9.01 0.25
N PRO A 157 14.10 -9.96 -0.64
CA PRO A 157 13.30 -11.13 -0.30
C PRO A 157 13.93 -11.87 0.89
N LYS A 158 13.14 -12.12 1.93
CA LYS A 158 13.61 -12.88 3.09
C LYS A 158 13.63 -14.39 2.81
N THR A 159 12.78 -14.84 1.90
CA THR A 159 12.60 -16.24 1.56
C THR A 159 13.40 -16.58 0.31
N LEU A 160 14.17 -17.67 0.37
CA LEU A 160 14.90 -18.16 -0.80
C LEU A 160 13.93 -18.57 -1.92
N PRO A 161 14.26 -18.33 -3.20
CA PRO A 161 13.40 -18.68 -4.32
C PRO A 161 13.08 -20.18 -4.36
N PRO A 162 11.87 -20.58 -4.79
CA PRO A 162 11.60 -21.96 -5.19
C PRO A 162 12.58 -22.42 -6.28
N ALA A 163 13.09 -23.65 -6.23
CA ALA A 163 14.18 -24.09 -7.13
C ALA A 163 13.85 -24.02 -8.64
N ASN A 164 12.57 -24.07 -8.99
CA ASN A 164 12.06 -23.99 -10.36
C ASN A 164 11.15 -22.77 -10.58
N TRP A 165 11.33 -21.69 -9.81
CA TRP A 165 10.42 -20.55 -9.81
C TRP A 165 10.20 -19.92 -11.19
N LYS A 166 11.24 -19.83 -12.03
CA LYS A 166 11.12 -19.32 -13.41
C LYS A 166 10.17 -20.18 -14.25
N SER A 167 10.22 -21.49 -14.10
CA SER A 167 9.29 -22.39 -14.78
C SER A 167 7.87 -22.23 -14.24
N ILE A 168 7.72 -22.08 -12.90
CA ILE A 168 6.42 -21.90 -12.25
C ILE A 168 5.71 -20.64 -12.77
N ILE A 169 6.37 -19.48 -12.73
CA ILE A 169 5.76 -18.21 -13.13
C ILE A 169 5.44 -18.16 -14.63
N ASN A 170 6.12 -18.97 -15.45
CA ASN A 170 5.89 -19.03 -16.90
C ASN A 170 4.93 -20.14 -17.32
N SER A 171 4.53 -21.03 -16.41
CA SER A 171 3.56 -22.09 -16.69
C SER A 171 2.12 -21.67 -16.39
N VAL A 172 1.92 -20.60 -15.61
CA VAL A 172 0.58 -20.15 -15.25
C VAL A 172 -0.17 -19.51 -16.41
N ASP A 173 -1.48 -19.41 -16.27
CA ASP A 173 -2.36 -18.78 -17.25
C ASP A 173 -2.23 -17.25 -17.25
N PHE A 174 -2.12 -16.65 -16.06
CA PHE A 174 -2.00 -15.21 -15.89
C PHE A 174 -1.27 -14.84 -14.60
N ILE A 175 -0.84 -13.58 -14.50
CA ILE A 175 -0.28 -12.98 -13.28
C ILE A 175 -1.23 -11.88 -12.80
N TYR A 176 -1.58 -11.91 -11.51
CA TYR A 176 -2.25 -10.82 -10.83
C TYR A 176 -1.22 -9.87 -10.23
N ILE A 177 -1.36 -8.57 -10.49
CA ILE A 177 -0.59 -7.52 -9.82
C ILE A 177 -1.55 -6.62 -9.06
N SER A 178 -1.36 -6.48 -7.75
CA SER A 178 -2.21 -5.70 -6.87
C SER A 178 -1.95 -4.19 -6.96
N HIS A 179 -0.68 -3.77 -7.10
CA HIS A 179 -0.27 -2.37 -7.18
C HIS A 179 1.16 -2.21 -7.69
N ASN A 180 1.63 -0.97 -7.82
CA ASN A 180 2.87 -0.61 -8.49
C ASN A 180 4.12 -0.58 -7.59
N HIS A 181 4.02 -0.88 -6.30
CA HIS A 181 5.21 -0.92 -5.45
C HIS A 181 6.17 -2.05 -5.87
N PRO A 182 7.49 -1.83 -5.78
CA PRO A 182 8.49 -2.74 -6.34
C PRO A 182 8.62 -4.09 -5.64
N ASP A 183 8.01 -4.28 -4.46
CA ASP A 183 7.87 -5.56 -3.76
C ASP A 183 6.63 -6.37 -4.18
N HIS A 184 5.79 -5.79 -5.04
CA HIS A 184 4.63 -6.44 -5.67
C HIS A 184 4.77 -6.51 -7.20
N LEU A 185 5.31 -5.46 -7.82
CA LEU A 185 5.60 -5.33 -9.24
C LEU A 185 7.11 -5.18 -9.46
N ASN A 186 7.84 -6.29 -9.30
CA ASN A 186 9.30 -6.26 -9.26
C ASN A 186 9.95 -6.43 -10.64
N ILE A 187 10.67 -5.41 -11.11
CA ILE A 187 11.33 -5.43 -12.43
C ILE A 187 12.31 -6.59 -12.61
N PHE A 188 13.11 -6.96 -11.60
CA PHE A 188 14.08 -8.04 -11.70
C PHE A 188 13.40 -9.41 -11.86
N THR A 189 12.22 -9.56 -11.27
CA THR A 189 11.41 -10.78 -11.45
C THR A 189 10.71 -10.77 -12.81
N LEU A 190 10.22 -9.62 -13.27
CA LEU A 190 9.57 -9.45 -14.57
C LEU A 190 10.51 -9.75 -15.75
N GLU A 191 11.81 -9.48 -15.66
CA GLU A 191 12.81 -9.84 -16.68
C GLU A 191 12.85 -11.35 -17.00
N HIS A 192 12.26 -12.19 -16.14
CA HIS A 192 12.18 -13.63 -16.31
C HIS A 192 10.78 -14.13 -16.68
N VAL A 193 9.80 -13.23 -16.90
CA VAL A 193 8.44 -13.56 -17.33
C VAL A 193 8.37 -13.52 -18.87
N ARG A 194 7.64 -14.46 -19.47
CA ARG A 194 7.39 -14.53 -20.91
C ARG A 194 6.62 -13.29 -21.39
N ASN A 195 7.02 -12.73 -22.53
CA ASN A 195 6.47 -11.48 -23.05
C ASN A 195 4.97 -11.56 -23.40
N ASP A 196 4.45 -12.76 -23.66
CA ASP A 196 3.04 -13.03 -23.98
C ASP A 196 2.21 -13.39 -22.72
N MET A 197 2.74 -13.16 -21.51
CA MET A 197 1.99 -13.38 -20.28
C MET A 197 0.79 -12.43 -20.19
N THR A 198 -0.39 -12.99 -19.91
CA THR A 198 -1.57 -12.21 -19.55
C THR A 198 -1.42 -11.66 -18.13
N PHE A 199 -1.63 -10.36 -17.94
CA PHE A 199 -1.69 -9.72 -16.63
C PHE A 199 -3.13 -9.34 -16.29
N PHE A 200 -3.59 -9.67 -15.08
CA PHE A 200 -4.85 -9.17 -14.52
C PHE A 200 -4.52 -8.09 -13.50
N VAL A 201 -4.90 -6.84 -13.78
CA VAL A 201 -4.47 -5.68 -12.99
C VAL A 201 -5.66 -4.77 -12.66
N PRO A 202 -5.61 -4.02 -11.55
CA PRO A 202 -6.60 -2.99 -11.25
C PRO A 202 -6.56 -1.82 -12.22
N ASN A 203 -7.75 -1.31 -12.59
CA ASN A 203 -7.91 -0.08 -13.37
C ASN A 203 -7.83 1.15 -12.45
N PHE A 204 -6.63 1.44 -11.93
CA PHE A 204 -6.37 2.70 -11.22
C PHE A 204 -6.43 3.89 -12.19
N ILE A 205 -6.93 5.04 -11.71
CA ILE A 205 -7.00 6.28 -12.51
C ILE A 205 -5.61 6.69 -13.02
N SER A 206 -4.57 6.50 -12.21
CA SER A 206 -3.17 6.78 -12.55
C SER A 206 -2.60 5.86 -13.64
N GLN A 207 -3.21 4.68 -13.83
CA GLN A 207 -2.69 3.56 -14.62
C GLN A 207 -1.29 3.10 -14.17
N SER A 208 -0.97 3.26 -12.89
CA SER A 208 0.36 3.04 -12.31
C SER A 208 0.92 1.64 -12.58
N VAL A 209 0.08 0.60 -12.56
CA VAL A 209 0.50 -0.77 -12.87
C VAL A 209 0.72 -0.99 -14.37
N SER A 210 -0.29 -0.70 -15.20
CA SER A 210 -0.23 -0.95 -16.65
C SER A 210 0.93 -0.22 -17.31
N LYS A 211 1.17 1.05 -16.95
CA LYS A 211 2.30 1.84 -17.49
C LYS A 211 3.65 1.17 -17.22
N VAL A 212 3.84 0.59 -16.04
CA VAL A 212 5.09 -0.11 -15.70
C VAL A 212 5.22 -1.41 -16.51
N LEU A 213 4.14 -2.18 -16.65
CA LEU A 213 4.13 -3.41 -17.46
C LEU A 213 4.42 -3.12 -18.94
N GLU A 214 3.77 -2.10 -19.52
CA GLU A 214 3.99 -1.66 -20.91
C GLU A 214 5.42 -1.20 -21.14
N ARG A 215 5.99 -0.39 -20.22
CA ARG A 215 7.40 0.04 -20.27
C ARG A 215 8.37 -1.14 -20.25
N ASN A 216 7.99 -2.27 -19.65
CA ASN A 216 8.77 -3.51 -19.62
C ASN A 216 8.41 -4.50 -20.75
N GLY A 217 7.61 -4.08 -21.74
CA GLY A 217 7.37 -4.84 -22.98
C GLY A 217 6.19 -5.82 -22.93
N PHE A 218 5.37 -5.80 -21.88
CA PHE A 218 4.17 -6.63 -21.80
C PHE A 218 2.98 -5.94 -22.46
N ASN A 219 2.23 -6.67 -23.28
CA ASN A 219 1.13 -6.12 -24.09
C ASN A 219 -0.24 -6.76 -23.80
N ASP A 220 -0.29 -7.92 -23.15
CA ASP A 220 -1.55 -8.59 -22.79
C ASP A 220 -1.97 -8.24 -21.36
N ILE A 221 -2.52 -7.04 -21.19
CA ILE A 221 -2.91 -6.48 -19.90
C ILE A 221 -4.44 -6.36 -19.84
N PHE A 222 -5.06 -7.15 -18.98
CA PHE A 222 -6.47 -7.05 -18.65
C PHE A 222 -6.68 -6.13 -17.44
N THR A 223 -7.20 -4.94 -17.67
CA THR A 223 -7.56 -3.98 -16.62
C THR A 223 -8.95 -4.27 -16.07
N ALA A 224 -9.02 -4.64 -14.80
CA ALA A 224 -10.25 -4.92 -14.09
C ALA A 224 -10.82 -3.67 -13.42
N GLU A 225 -12.13 -3.49 -13.53
CA GLU A 225 -12.88 -2.43 -12.87
C GLU A 225 -13.18 -2.82 -11.43
N PHE A 226 -13.01 -1.87 -10.50
CA PHE A 226 -13.39 -2.07 -9.11
C PHE A 226 -14.89 -2.35 -8.97
N ASN A 227 -15.21 -3.30 -8.08
CA ASN A 227 -16.58 -3.76 -7.81
C ASN A 227 -17.29 -4.37 -9.03
N ASN A 228 -16.58 -4.68 -10.12
CA ASN A 228 -17.05 -5.63 -11.12
C ASN A 228 -16.52 -7.02 -10.80
N HIS A 229 -17.19 -8.06 -11.30
CA HIS A 229 -16.71 -9.42 -11.18
C HIS A 229 -16.54 -10.09 -12.54
N TYR A 230 -15.62 -11.04 -12.58
CA TYR A 230 -15.13 -11.67 -13.79
C TYR A 230 -15.13 -13.18 -13.63
N GLN A 231 -15.40 -13.88 -14.72
CA GLN A 231 -15.19 -15.32 -14.82
C GLN A 231 -13.99 -15.59 -15.73
N TYR A 232 -13.07 -16.45 -15.30
CA TYR A 232 -11.97 -16.87 -16.16
C TYR A 232 -12.42 -17.99 -17.11
N LYS A 233 -12.42 -17.69 -18.41
CA LYS A 233 -12.91 -18.58 -19.49
C LYS A 233 -14.26 -19.19 -19.11
N ASN A 234 -14.38 -20.52 -19.16
CA ASN A 234 -15.57 -21.27 -18.74
C ASN A 234 -15.29 -22.09 -17.46
N THR A 235 -14.32 -21.67 -16.65
CA THR A 235 -13.98 -22.33 -15.39
C THR A 235 -14.89 -21.86 -14.25
N ASP A 236 -14.75 -22.48 -13.08
CA ASP A 236 -15.46 -22.08 -11.86
C ASP A 236 -14.79 -20.94 -11.11
N LEU A 237 -13.72 -20.35 -11.68
CA LEU A 237 -13.03 -19.22 -11.09
C LEU A 237 -13.82 -17.93 -11.36
N PHE A 238 -14.44 -17.42 -10.31
CA PHE A 238 -14.99 -16.06 -10.27
C PHE A 238 -14.09 -15.19 -9.40
N LEU A 239 -13.75 -13.99 -9.88
CA LEU A 239 -12.88 -13.08 -9.16
C LEU A 239 -13.32 -11.62 -9.28
N THR A 240 -12.96 -10.84 -8.28
CA THR A 240 -13.12 -9.38 -8.24
C THR A 240 -11.92 -8.78 -7.51
N ILE A 241 -11.72 -7.49 -7.74
CA ILE A 241 -10.72 -6.68 -7.05
C ILE A 241 -11.39 -5.57 -6.28
N PHE A 242 -10.84 -5.29 -5.12
CA PHE A 242 -11.31 -4.21 -4.25
C PHE A 242 -10.23 -3.15 -4.12
N LYS A 243 -10.62 -1.88 -4.24
CA LYS A 243 -9.70 -0.76 -3.98
C LYS A 243 -9.47 -0.61 -2.47
N SER A 244 -8.29 -0.13 -2.11
CA SER A 244 -8.03 0.35 -0.75
C SER A 244 -9.00 1.48 -0.38
N GLY A 245 -9.29 1.59 0.92
CA GLY A 245 -10.17 2.60 1.50
C GLY A 245 -9.60 4.02 1.51
N ASP A 246 -8.35 4.19 1.09
CA ASP A 246 -7.66 5.47 0.98
C ASP A 246 -7.28 5.80 -0.48
N PHE A 247 -6.48 6.85 -0.67
CA PHE A 247 -6.10 7.37 -2.00
C PHE A 247 -4.95 6.60 -2.64
N ARG A 248 -4.41 5.57 -1.98
CA ARG A 248 -3.34 4.76 -2.56
C ARG A 248 -3.87 3.94 -3.71
N ASP A 249 -2.98 3.67 -4.66
CA ASP A 249 -3.21 2.69 -5.70
C ASP A 249 -2.98 1.28 -5.17
N ASP A 250 -3.61 0.94 -4.06
CA ASP A 250 -3.56 -0.40 -3.47
C ASP A 250 -4.86 -1.14 -3.79
N SER A 251 -4.76 -2.45 -4.04
CA SER A 251 -5.92 -3.31 -4.24
C SER A 251 -5.77 -4.67 -3.57
N GLY A 252 -6.92 -5.28 -3.26
CA GLY A 252 -7.05 -6.64 -2.74
C GLY A 252 -7.78 -7.54 -3.72
N LEU A 253 -7.60 -8.84 -3.57
CA LEU A 253 -8.16 -9.88 -4.44
C LEU A 253 -9.20 -10.71 -3.68
N TYR A 254 -10.38 -10.88 -4.26
CA TYR A 254 -11.40 -11.81 -3.77
C TYR A 254 -11.78 -12.77 -4.90
N PHE A 255 -11.73 -14.08 -4.65
CA PHE A 255 -12.17 -15.07 -5.63
C PHE A 255 -12.87 -16.27 -4.98
N THR A 256 -13.63 -16.99 -5.80
CA THR A 256 -14.29 -18.26 -5.46
C THR A 256 -13.98 -19.32 -6.52
N PHE A 257 -13.93 -20.59 -6.11
CA PHE A 257 -13.79 -21.75 -6.99
C PHE A 257 -14.50 -22.95 -6.36
N GLY A 258 -15.60 -23.41 -6.96
CA GLY A 258 -16.50 -24.34 -6.26
C GLY A 258 -17.06 -23.67 -4.99
N ASP A 259 -16.93 -24.36 -3.85
CA ASP A 259 -17.27 -23.84 -2.52
C ASP A 259 -16.08 -23.22 -1.76
N PHE A 260 -14.87 -23.19 -2.35
CA PHE A 260 -13.69 -22.52 -1.81
C PHE A 260 -13.77 -21.01 -2.05
N SER A 261 -13.35 -20.22 -1.07
CA SER A 261 -13.26 -18.76 -1.17
C SER A 261 -11.95 -18.21 -0.61
N PHE A 262 -11.37 -17.24 -1.31
CA PHE A 262 -10.12 -16.59 -0.92
C PHE A 262 -10.28 -15.08 -0.90
N LEU A 263 -9.84 -14.44 0.18
CA LEU A 263 -9.73 -12.99 0.27
C LEU A 263 -8.30 -12.62 0.65
N SER A 264 -7.69 -11.72 -0.11
CA SER A 264 -6.47 -11.05 0.30
C SER A 264 -6.65 -9.54 0.37
N VAL A 265 -6.19 -8.94 1.45
CA VAL A 265 -6.08 -7.48 1.58
C VAL A 265 -4.76 -6.92 1.08
N VAL A 266 -3.77 -7.78 0.80
CA VAL A 266 -2.40 -7.35 0.45
C VAL A 266 -1.93 -6.28 1.47
N ASP A 267 -1.75 -5.04 1.01
CA ASP A 267 -1.28 -3.89 1.78
C ASP A 267 -2.37 -2.81 1.93
N SER A 268 -3.57 -3.09 1.42
CA SER A 268 -4.68 -2.14 1.40
C SER A 268 -5.14 -1.75 2.81
N ASN A 269 -5.14 -0.45 3.08
CA ASN A 269 -5.86 0.10 4.22
C ASN A 269 -7.37 0.01 3.96
N ASP A 270 -8.16 -0.38 4.96
CA ASP A 270 -9.64 -0.36 4.89
C ASP A 270 -10.23 -0.93 3.57
N LEU A 271 -9.71 -2.06 3.06
CA LEU A 271 -10.09 -2.67 1.78
C LEU A 271 -11.60 -2.66 1.53
N ASN A 272 -12.03 -2.25 0.34
CA ASN A 272 -13.44 -2.13 -0.05
C ASN A 272 -14.27 -1.29 0.95
N PHE A 273 -13.64 -0.31 1.60
CA PHE A 273 -14.26 0.50 2.64
C PHE A 273 -14.81 -0.35 3.79
N ARG A 274 -14.06 -1.40 4.15
CA ARG A 274 -14.40 -2.42 5.16
C ARG A 274 -15.55 -3.35 4.79
N LYS A 275 -16.04 -3.34 3.54
CA LYS A 275 -17.07 -4.28 3.05
C LYS A 275 -16.43 -5.61 2.67
N PHE A 276 -16.22 -6.47 3.66
CA PHE A 276 -15.58 -7.76 3.46
C PHE A 276 -16.63 -8.83 3.09
N PRO A 277 -16.32 -9.76 2.17
CA PRO A 277 -17.09 -11.00 2.07
C PRO A 277 -16.99 -11.77 3.40
N GLN A 278 -18.01 -12.58 3.68
CA GLN A 278 -18.10 -13.38 4.91
C GLN A 278 -17.83 -14.86 4.63
N ASP A 279 -17.51 -15.59 5.69
CA ASP A 279 -17.26 -17.05 5.68
C ASP A 279 -16.17 -17.44 4.68
N ILE A 280 -15.06 -16.71 4.73
CA ILE A 280 -13.93 -16.92 3.83
C ILE A 280 -13.17 -18.20 4.19
N THR A 281 -12.89 -19.07 3.23
CA THR A 281 -12.06 -20.26 3.45
C THR A 281 -10.64 -19.86 3.81
N LEU A 282 -9.98 -19.08 2.95
CA LEU A 282 -8.60 -18.65 3.15
C LEU A 282 -8.48 -17.12 3.10
N PHE A 283 -8.18 -16.51 4.24
CA PHE A 283 -7.90 -15.08 4.35
C PHE A 283 -6.39 -14.84 4.38
N ALA A 284 -5.87 -13.97 3.52
CA ALA A 284 -4.46 -13.58 3.48
C ALA A 284 -4.28 -12.07 3.72
N SER A 285 -3.20 -11.69 4.40
CA SER A 285 -2.91 -10.29 4.72
C SER A 285 -1.43 -10.07 4.97
N SER A 286 -0.92 -8.88 4.63
CA SER A 286 0.30 -8.36 5.24
C SER A 286 0.20 -8.42 6.75
N PHE A 287 1.33 -8.75 7.41
CA PHE A 287 1.34 -8.94 8.87
C PHE A 287 2.54 -8.33 9.58
N ALA A 288 3.67 -8.22 8.89
CA ALA A 288 4.96 -7.95 9.51
C ALA A 288 5.11 -6.48 9.94
N GLY A 289 4.63 -5.54 9.11
CA GLY A 289 4.91 -4.12 9.26
C GLY A 289 6.36 -3.78 8.89
N GLY A 290 6.81 -2.61 9.38
CA GLY A 290 8.16 -2.11 9.09
C GLY A 290 8.29 -1.43 7.73
N ALA A 291 7.16 -1.23 7.03
CA ALA A 291 7.08 -0.60 5.72
C ALA A 291 7.05 0.94 5.77
N SER A 292 7.93 1.54 6.56
CA SER A 292 7.99 3.00 6.71
C SER A 292 9.37 3.45 7.14
N GLY A 293 9.87 4.53 6.52
CA GLY A 293 11.06 5.21 6.98
C GLY A 293 10.91 5.83 8.38
N TYR A 294 9.68 6.13 8.83
CA TYR A 294 9.43 6.68 10.16
C TYR A 294 9.30 5.56 11.21
N PRO A 295 9.99 5.66 12.37
CA PRO A 295 10.79 6.78 12.84
C PRO A 295 12.30 6.62 12.58
N LEU A 296 12.75 5.49 12.04
CA LEU A 296 14.18 5.15 11.99
C LEU A 296 15.03 6.06 11.10
N CYS A 297 14.44 6.65 10.07
CA CYS A 297 15.09 7.60 9.17
C CYS A 297 15.03 9.05 9.68
N PHE A 298 14.55 9.29 10.89
CA PHE A 298 14.41 10.63 11.45
C PHE A 298 15.40 10.81 12.60
N ASP A 299 16.47 11.56 12.33
CA ASP A 299 17.55 11.79 13.31
C ASP A 299 17.10 12.71 14.46
N THR A 300 15.98 13.41 14.30
CA THR A 300 15.36 14.24 15.33
C THR A 300 14.62 13.44 16.39
N VAL A 301 14.24 12.20 16.09
CA VAL A 301 13.53 11.33 17.04
C VAL A 301 14.57 10.60 17.89
N GLN A 302 14.43 10.71 19.21
CA GLN A 302 15.31 10.01 20.14
C GLN A 302 15.10 8.49 20.04
N ASP A 303 16.16 7.71 20.22
CA ASP A 303 16.12 6.25 20.07
C ASP A 303 15.06 5.57 20.96
N LEU A 304 14.90 6.03 22.20
CA LEU A 304 13.86 5.50 23.10
C LEU A 304 12.44 5.73 22.57
N ASP A 305 12.20 6.84 21.88
CA ASP A 305 10.88 7.15 21.30
C ASP A 305 10.68 6.41 19.97
N LYS A 306 11.76 6.18 19.20
CA LYS A 306 11.74 5.29 18.04
C LYS A 306 11.23 3.90 18.44
N ASP A 307 11.78 3.34 19.50
CA ASP A 307 11.41 2.00 19.98
C ASP A 307 9.94 1.95 20.44
N LYS A 308 9.46 2.97 21.15
CA LYS A 308 8.04 3.08 21.55
C LYS A 308 7.10 3.13 20.35
N ILE A 309 7.42 3.94 19.33
CA ILE A 309 6.62 4.08 18.11
C ILE A 309 6.56 2.76 17.36
N LEU A 310 7.70 2.10 17.17
CA LEU A 310 7.78 0.80 16.50
C LEU A 310 6.98 -0.27 17.23
N HIS A 311 7.08 -0.32 18.57
CA HIS A 311 6.27 -1.22 19.38
C HIS A 311 4.77 -0.96 19.20
N ARG A 312 4.33 0.30 19.28
CA ARG A 312 2.93 0.69 19.05
C ARG A 312 2.45 0.26 17.66
N ASN A 313 3.25 0.49 16.62
CA ASN A 313 2.90 0.13 15.24
C ASN A 313 2.76 -1.39 15.08
N LYS A 314 3.65 -2.20 15.68
CA LYS A 314 3.50 -3.68 15.70
C LYS A 314 2.16 -4.11 16.31
N GLN A 315 1.78 -3.53 17.45
CA GLN A 315 0.52 -3.87 18.12
C GLN A 315 -0.70 -3.44 17.29
N ALA A 316 -0.65 -2.26 16.69
CA ALA A 316 -1.73 -1.74 15.83
C ALA A 316 -1.98 -2.68 14.63
N ILE A 317 -0.92 -3.15 13.98
CA ILE A 317 -1.02 -4.10 12.87
C ILE A 317 -1.67 -5.41 13.33
N LYS A 318 -1.24 -5.97 14.48
CA LYS A 318 -1.88 -7.19 15.03
C LYS A 318 -3.35 -7.00 15.35
N ALA A 319 -3.72 -5.85 15.91
CA ALA A 319 -5.11 -5.53 16.20
C ALA A 319 -5.94 -5.43 14.91
N MET A 320 -5.41 -4.77 13.88
CA MET A 320 -6.04 -4.65 12.56
C MET A 320 -6.26 -6.03 11.92
N ILE A 321 -5.27 -6.91 11.95
CA ILE A 321 -5.38 -8.29 11.42
C ILE A 321 -6.51 -9.04 12.12
N ARG A 322 -6.57 -9.00 13.46
CA ARG A 322 -7.64 -9.66 14.22
C ARG A 322 -9.02 -9.11 13.87
N GLN A 323 -9.15 -7.79 13.70
CA GLN A 323 -10.40 -7.17 13.28
C GLN A 323 -10.80 -7.63 11.86
N ASN A 324 -9.85 -7.70 10.94
CA ASN A 324 -10.09 -8.16 9.58
C ASN A 324 -10.50 -9.64 9.52
N ILE A 325 -9.84 -10.51 10.28
CA ILE A 325 -10.20 -11.93 10.42
C ILE A 325 -11.63 -12.08 10.95
N THR A 326 -11.98 -11.36 12.02
CA THR A 326 -13.33 -11.36 12.57
C THR A 326 -14.34 -10.86 11.54
N ARG A 327 -13.99 -9.85 10.75
CA ARG A 327 -14.89 -9.23 9.76
C ARG A 327 -15.24 -10.17 8.61
N CYS A 328 -14.25 -10.90 8.06
CA CYS A 328 -14.52 -11.88 7.01
C CYS A 328 -14.89 -13.28 7.53
N ASN A 329 -14.85 -13.49 8.85
CA ASN A 329 -14.99 -14.80 9.49
C ASN A 329 -14.10 -15.87 8.80
N GLY A 330 -12.81 -15.56 8.63
CA GLY A 330 -11.88 -16.41 7.90
C GLY A 330 -11.58 -17.73 8.62
N LYS A 331 -11.80 -18.87 7.96
CA LYS A 331 -11.52 -20.22 8.52
C LYS A 331 -10.03 -20.48 8.67
N PHE A 332 -9.25 -20.13 7.65
CA PHE A 332 -7.79 -20.16 7.68
C PHE A 332 -7.23 -18.74 7.49
N PHE A 333 -6.20 -18.40 8.25
CA PHE A 333 -5.45 -17.17 8.08
C PHE A 333 -4.03 -17.47 7.59
N LEU A 334 -3.65 -16.88 6.46
CA LEU A 334 -2.33 -16.97 5.85
C LEU A 334 -1.59 -15.62 5.96
N PRO A 335 -0.66 -15.49 6.91
CA PRO A 335 0.24 -14.34 6.93
C PRO A 335 1.15 -14.39 5.69
N TYR A 336 1.09 -13.36 4.86
CA TYR A 336 1.96 -13.18 3.69
C TYR A 336 2.34 -11.69 3.56
N ALA A 337 2.95 -11.24 2.47
CA ALA A 337 3.27 -9.81 2.22
C ALA A 337 4.00 -9.15 3.41
N GLY A 338 4.99 -9.84 3.96
CA GLY A 338 5.76 -9.39 5.13
C GLY A 338 7.16 -9.98 5.22
N PHE A 339 7.59 -10.68 4.17
CA PHE A 339 8.84 -11.44 4.13
C PHE A 339 9.93 -10.67 3.40
N PHE A 340 10.31 -9.51 3.93
CA PHE A 340 11.49 -8.77 3.48
C PHE A 340 12.54 -8.61 4.58
N THR A 341 13.75 -8.27 4.18
CA THR A 341 14.87 -7.96 5.06
C THR A 341 15.68 -6.78 4.53
N GLU A 342 16.23 -5.99 5.43
CA GLU A 342 17.23 -4.95 5.12
C GLU A 342 18.61 -5.61 4.94
N GLY A 343 18.76 -6.32 3.83
CA GLY A 343 19.87 -7.26 3.60
C GLY A 343 21.24 -6.61 3.32
N ALA A 344 21.28 -5.37 2.84
CA ALA A 344 22.53 -4.70 2.51
C ALA A 344 23.30 -4.32 3.79
N LYS A 345 24.64 -4.49 3.79
CA LYS A 345 25.48 -4.15 4.95
C LYS A 345 25.31 -2.71 5.42
N ARG A 346 25.08 -1.78 4.48
CA ARG A 346 24.84 -0.36 4.77
C ARG A 346 23.57 -0.10 5.59
N ASP A 347 22.63 -1.04 5.62
CA ASP A 347 21.36 -0.95 6.34
C ASP A 347 21.37 -1.68 7.70
N SER A 348 22.54 -2.07 8.19
CA SER A 348 22.71 -2.74 9.50
C SER A 348 22.01 -2.04 10.68
N TYR A 349 22.04 -0.70 10.75
CA TYR A 349 21.28 0.06 11.75
C TYR A 349 19.77 -0.22 11.65
N ILE A 350 19.21 -0.17 10.44
CA ILE A 350 17.79 -0.41 10.20
C ILE A 350 17.45 -1.87 10.51
N LEU A 351 18.24 -2.82 10.01
CA LEU A 351 18.04 -4.26 10.24
C LEU A 351 17.93 -4.58 11.75
N SER A 352 18.79 -3.94 12.56
CA SER A 352 18.83 -4.17 14.01
C SER A 352 17.64 -3.58 14.77
N ARG A 353 16.93 -2.59 14.20
CA ARG A 353 15.87 -1.85 14.88
C ARG A 353 14.49 -1.95 14.25
N ASN A 354 14.36 -2.28 12.97
CA ASN A 354 13.09 -2.45 12.29
C ASN A 354 12.48 -3.82 12.63
N ILE A 355 12.13 -3.98 13.92
CA ILE A 355 11.55 -5.20 14.48
C ILE A 355 10.12 -5.36 13.98
N LYS A 356 9.89 -6.42 13.22
CA LYS A 356 8.61 -6.74 12.57
C LYS A 356 7.81 -7.76 13.39
N ASN A 357 6.50 -7.89 13.15
CA ASN A 357 5.73 -9.05 13.64
C ASN A 357 6.22 -10.32 12.94
N THR A 358 6.31 -11.42 13.68
CA THR A 358 6.50 -12.76 13.12
C THR A 358 5.16 -13.51 13.05
N ILE A 359 5.13 -14.67 12.38
CA ILE A 359 3.93 -15.52 12.38
C ILE A 359 3.60 -15.96 13.82
N GLU A 360 4.61 -16.19 14.65
CA GLU A 360 4.45 -16.59 16.04
C GLU A 360 3.79 -15.51 16.90
N ASP A 361 3.95 -14.24 16.54
CA ASP A 361 3.28 -13.11 17.21
C ASP A 361 1.75 -13.11 16.97
N LEU A 362 1.25 -13.92 16.02
CA LEU A 362 -0.15 -14.00 15.61
C LEU A 362 -0.87 -15.24 16.16
N LYS A 363 -0.29 -16.00 17.09
CA LYS A 363 -0.90 -17.25 17.61
C LYS A 363 -2.28 -17.05 18.26
N GLU A 364 -2.53 -15.87 18.82
CA GLU A 364 -3.80 -15.51 19.45
C GLU A 364 -4.76 -14.92 18.41
N LEU A 365 -5.38 -15.79 17.62
CA LEU A 365 -6.46 -15.46 16.68
C LEU A 365 -7.85 -15.74 17.29
N PRO A 366 -8.94 -15.25 16.68
CA PRO A 366 -10.29 -15.72 17.00
C PRO A 366 -10.37 -17.25 16.97
N LYS A 367 -11.12 -17.85 17.91
CA LYS A 367 -11.18 -19.32 18.10
C LYS A 367 -11.61 -20.11 16.86
N SER A 368 -12.34 -19.48 15.92
CA SER A 368 -12.80 -20.09 14.68
C SER A 368 -11.74 -20.13 13.57
N THR A 369 -10.59 -19.48 13.75
CA THR A 369 -9.59 -19.31 12.70
C THR A 369 -8.32 -20.12 12.98
N THR A 370 -7.87 -20.88 11.98
CA THR A 370 -6.61 -21.61 12.02
C THR A 370 -5.49 -20.79 11.37
N LEU A 371 -4.42 -20.52 12.11
CA LEU A 371 -3.22 -19.84 11.60
C LEU A 371 -2.36 -20.80 10.76
N LEU A 372 -2.12 -20.46 9.50
CA LEU A 372 -1.16 -21.12 8.62
C LEU A 372 0.24 -20.55 8.83
N ASN A 373 1.27 -21.37 8.59
CA ASN A 373 2.66 -21.00 8.86
C ASN A 373 3.57 -21.41 7.70
N VAL A 374 3.83 -20.45 6.81
CA VAL A 374 4.69 -20.63 5.63
C VAL A 374 6.16 -20.82 5.95
N ASN A 375 6.62 -20.53 7.18
CA ASN A 375 7.97 -20.90 7.59
C ASN A 375 8.12 -22.40 7.85
N LYS A 376 7.01 -23.13 7.97
CA LYS A 376 6.99 -24.58 8.22
C LYS A 376 6.56 -25.37 6.99
N VAL A 377 5.57 -24.86 6.26
CA VAL A 377 4.98 -25.53 5.11
C VAL A 377 4.53 -24.49 4.09
N ASP A 378 5.01 -24.59 2.85
CA ASP A 378 4.77 -23.57 1.83
C ASP A 378 3.49 -23.80 1.02
N SER A 379 3.05 -25.05 0.89
CA SER A 379 1.97 -25.45 -0.01
C SER A 379 0.84 -26.13 0.74
N TYR A 380 -0.39 -25.70 0.47
CA TYR A 380 -1.62 -26.22 1.06
C TYR A 380 -2.58 -26.65 -0.05
N MET A 381 -2.99 -27.92 -0.03
CA MET A 381 -4.01 -28.47 -0.90
C MET A 381 -5.36 -28.46 -0.17
N PHE A 382 -6.32 -27.76 -0.73
CA PHE A 382 -7.69 -27.72 -0.27
C PHE A 382 -8.57 -28.62 -1.13
N ILE A 383 -9.52 -29.31 -0.49
CA ILE A 383 -10.66 -29.95 -1.14
C ILE A 383 -11.90 -29.23 -0.59
N GLY A 384 -12.50 -28.41 -1.43
CA GLY A 384 -13.50 -27.43 -1.01
C GLY A 384 -12.97 -26.52 0.09
N GLN A 385 -13.63 -26.49 1.24
CA GLN A 385 -13.28 -25.57 2.35
C GLN A 385 -12.26 -26.11 3.35
N ASP A 386 -11.69 -27.29 3.13
CA ASP A 386 -10.82 -27.97 4.09
C ASP A 386 -9.44 -28.26 3.52
N ILE A 387 -8.40 -28.11 4.34
CA ILE A 387 -7.03 -28.52 3.99
C ILE A 387 -6.96 -30.04 4.04
N HIS A 388 -6.68 -30.67 2.90
CA HIS A 388 -6.51 -32.10 2.78
C HIS A 388 -5.05 -32.53 2.96
N SER A 389 -4.10 -31.75 2.45
CA SER A 389 -2.67 -32.01 2.63
C SER A 389 -1.85 -30.72 2.58
N SER A 390 -0.62 -30.79 3.10
CA SER A 390 0.32 -29.69 3.06
C SER A 390 1.75 -30.21 2.93
N GLN A 391 2.60 -29.47 2.21
CA GLN A 391 3.98 -29.88 1.93
C GLN A 391 4.92 -28.68 1.71
N CYS A 392 6.20 -28.88 2.01
CA CYS A 392 7.24 -27.91 1.66
C CYS A 392 7.60 -28.04 0.18
N ILE A 393 8.01 -26.94 -0.42
CA ILE A 393 8.56 -26.95 -1.79
C ILE A 393 10.08 -26.88 -1.74
N PRO A 394 10.79 -27.48 -2.72
CA PRO A 394 12.23 -27.30 -2.85
C PRO A 394 12.55 -25.82 -3.11
N ARG A 395 13.48 -25.27 -2.32
CA ARG A 395 14.01 -23.91 -2.48
C ARG A 395 15.48 -23.96 -2.85
N ASP A 396 15.95 -22.92 -3.53
CA ASP A 396 17.36 -22.73 -3.82
C ASP A 396 18.18 -22.64 -2.52
N LYS A 397 19.47 -22.95 -2.63
CA LYS A 397 20.39 -22.89 -1.47
C LYS A 397 20.89 -21.48 -1.18
N SER A 398 20.80 -20.57 -2.15
CA SER A 398 21.27 -19.19 -2.07
C SER A 398 20.57 -18.32 -3.12
N PHE A 399 20.53 -17.01 -2.88
CA PHE A 399 20.20 -16.04 -3.92
C PHE A 399 21.30 -16.00 -5.01
N PRO A 400 20.98 -15.57 -6.24
CA PRO A 400 21.95 -15.48 -7.33
C PRO A 400 23.04 -14.42 -7.13
N TYR A 401 22.84 -13.47 -6.21
CA TYR A 401 23.76 -12.38 -5.90
C TYR A 401 23.64 -11.96 -4.44
N THR A 402 24.69 -11.28 -3.94
CA THR A 402 24.60 -10.54 -2.68
C THR A 402 23.96 -9.16 -2.93
N PRO A 403 23.39 -8.53 -1.89
CA PRO A 403 22.89 -7.17 -2.00
C PRO A 403 23.88 -6.18 -2.62
N GLU A 404 25.12 -6.17 -2.13
CA GLU A 404 26.15 -5.24 -2.59
C GLU A 404 26.52 -5.47 -4.06
N LEU A 405 26.55 -6.72 -4.52
CA LEU A 405 26.87 -7.04 -5.90
C LEU A 405 25.81 -6.47 -6.86
N LEU A 406 24.54 -6.75 -6.60
CA LEU A 406 23.46 -6.28 -7.46
C LEU A 406 23.35 -4.75 -7.40
N MET A 407 23.43 -4.14 -6.22
CA MET A 407 23.34 -2.68 -6.09
C MET A 407 24.48 -1.98 -6.84
N ASN A 408 25.71 -2.49 -6.72
CA ASN A 408 26.84 -1.95 -7.48
C ASN A 408 26.62 -2.06 -8.99
N GLN A 409 26.05 -3.16 -9.47
CA GLN A 409 25.72 -3.32 -10.88
C GLN A 409 24.65 -2.31 -11.32
N VAL A 410 23.52 -2.26 -10.62
CA VAL A 410 22.35 -1.45 -10.97
C VAL A 410 22.63 0.06 -10.85
N PHE A 411 23.42 0.48 -9.86
CA PHE A 411 23.71 1.90 -9.62
C PHE A 411 24.98 2.39 -10.33
N SER A 412 25.77 1.51 -10.96
CA SER A 412 27.07 1.86 -11.56
C SER A 412 27.01 2.99 -12.58
N GLU A 413 25.92 3.11 -13.33
CA GLU A 413 25.74 4.13 -14.37
C GLU A 413 25.23 5.47 -13.83
N SER A 414 24.83 5.52 -12.55
CA SER A 414 24.25 6.71 -11.92
C SER A 414 25.33 7.63 -11.36
N VAL A 415 26.07 8.30 -12.25
CA VAL A 415 27.17 9.21 -11.92
C VAL A 415 26.67 10.64 -11.71
N TYR A 416 27.22 11.35 -10.71
CA TYR A 416 26.79 12.70 -10.37
C TYR A 416 26.98 13.68 -11.55
N ASP A 417 25.89 14.36 -11.91
CA ASP A 417 25.82 15.37 -12.97
C ASP A 417 24.91 16.53 -12.55
N GLU A 418 25.51 17.71 -12.32
CA GLU A 418 24.78 18.94 -11.94
C GLU A 418 23.79 19.40 -13.01
N VAL A 419 24.11 19.26 -14.29
CA VAL A 419 23.23 19.68 -15.40
C VAL A 419 21.98 18.81 -15.41
N ARG A 420 22.15 17.49 -15.26
CA ARG A 420 21.03 16.55 -15.21
C ARG A 420 20.16 16.76 -13.97
N LEU A 421 20.77 16.95 -12.80
CA LEU A 421 20.05 17.23 -11.55
C LEU A 421 19.31 18.57 -11.58
N ARG A 422 19.96 19.61 -12.12
CA ARG A 422 19.34 20.91 -12.35
C ARG A 422 18.12 20.77 -13.24
N THR A 423 18.28 20.10 -14.38
CA THR A 423 17.20 19.85 -15.34
C THR A 423 16.04 19.10 -14.70
N TYR A 424 16.32 18.11 -13.86
CA TYR A 424 15.30 17.36 -13.13
C TYR A 424 14.48 18.26 -12.20
N PHE A 425 15.10 19.12 -11.40
CA PHE A 425 14.34 20.00 -10.49
C PHE A 425 13.68 21.18 -11.21
N GLU A 426 14.35 21.80 -12.18
CA GLU A 426 13.78 22.92 -12.95
C GLU A 426 12.55 22.52 -13.78
N LYS A 427 12.44 21.25 -14.17
CA LYS A 427 11.28 20.72 -14.91
C LYS A 427 10.20 20.10 -14.03
N CYS A 428 10.34 20.16 -12.70
CA CYS A 428 9.42 19.44 -11.80
C CYS A 428 8.03 20.06 -11.68
N ASN A 429 7.86 21.33 -12.04
CA ASN A 429 6.59 22.06 -11.94
C ASN A 429 5.96 21.98 -10.52
N PHE A 430 6.77 21.78 -9.48
CA PHE A 430 6.33 21.79 -8.09
C PHE A 430 6.53 23.18 -7.50
N GLN A 431 5.47 23.79 -6.98
CA GLN A 431 5.53 25.11 -6.36
C GLN A 431 4.82 25.13 -5.00
N LYS A 432 5.58 25.41 -3.95
CA LYS A 432 5.10 25.57 -2.56
C LYS A 432 6.04 26.45 -1.75
N GLU A 433 5.55 26.93 -0.60
CA GLU A 433 6.36 27.59 0.44
C GLU A 433 7.36 26.61 1.10
N LEU A 434 8.27 26.05 0.30
CA LEU A 434 9.21 25.00 0.66
C LEU A 434 10.57 25.21 0.00
N VAL A 435 11.63 25.13 0.82
CA VAL A 435 13.01 24.98 0.34
C VAL A 435 13.52 23.60 0.75
N LEU A 436 13.98 22.83 -0.24
CA LEU A 436 14.58 21.52 -0.05
C LEU A 436 16.10 21.65 -0.01
N TYR A 437 16.69 21.09 1.05
CA TYR A 437 18.11 20.99 1.29
C TYR A 437 18.51 19.53 1.15
N LEU A 438 19.31 19.18 0.15
CA LEU A 438 19.81 17.83 -0.08
C LEU A 438 21.29 17.74 0.26
N SER A 439 21.65 16.69 1.00
CA SER A 439 23.03 16.31 1.26
C SER A 439 23.24 14.90 0.71
N LEU A 440 23.97 14.77 -0.40
CA LEU A 440 24.27 13.47 -1.00
C LEU A 440 25.46 12.87 -0.24
N THR A 441 25.26 11.70 0.36
CA THR A 441 26.21 11.10 1.31
C THR A 441 26.82 9.79 0.83
N ASN A 442 27.80 9.31 1.60
CA ASN A 442 28.23 7.91 1.61
C ASN A 442 27.19 7.00 2.30
N ASP A 443 27.49 5.70 2.39
CA ASP A 443 26.58 4.64 2.84
C ASP A 443 26.09 4.78 4.30
N ASP A 444 26.92 5.32 5.19
CA ASP A 444 26.62 5.46 6.62
C ASP A 444 26.20 6.88 7.03
N PHE A 445 26.01 7.78 6.06
CA PHE A 445 25.63 9.18 6.25
C PHE A 445 26.64 10.03 7.04
N THR A 446 27.89 9.57 7.21
CA THR A 446 28.93 10.31 7.94
C THR A 446 29.64 11.36 7.10
N GLU A 447 29.73 11.14 5.78
CA GLU A 447 30.37 12.06 4.83
C GLU A 447 29.33 12.60 3.84
N THR A 448 29.29 13.93 3.67
CA THR A 448 28.52 14.57 2.59
C THR A 448 29.44 14.91 1.43
N LYS A 449 29.12 14.36 0.26
CA LYS A 449 29.87 14.54 -0.99
C LYS A 449 29.43 15.79 -1.74
N TYR A 450 28.11 15.99 -1.85
CA TYR A 450 27.52 17.10 -2.59
C TYR A 450 26.34 17.72 -1.84
N PHE A 451 26.09 18.99 -2.12
CA PHE A 451 24.99 19.77 -1.54
C PHE A 451 24.14 20.33 -2.67
N ILE A 452 22.81 20.24 -2.51
CA ILE A 452 21.85 20.82 -3.45
C ILE A 452 20.81 21.57 -2.63
N ILE A 453 20.50 22.80 -3.04
CA ILE A 453 19.41 23.59 -2.49
C ILE A 453 18.42 23.82 -3.62
N VAL A 454 17.16 23.44 -3.39
CA VAL A 454 16.08 23.58 -4.36
C VAL A 454 15.01 24.45 -3.73
N ASP A 455 14.76 25.59 -4.33
CA ASP A 455 13.76 26.56 -3.88
C ASP A 455 12.51 26.46 -4.76
N PHE A 456 11.40 26.02 -4.16
CA PHE A 456 10.12 25.80 -4.84
C PHE A 456 9.14 26.96 -4.68
N ARG A 457 9.55 28.09 -4.09
CA ARG A 457 8.65 29.20 -3.76
C ARG A 457 8.28 30.04 -4.98
N GLU A 458 9.28 30.26 -5.83
CA GLU A 458 9.13 31.03 -7.06
C GLU A 458 8.48 30.19 -8.17
N LEU A 459 7.92 30.87 -9.18
CA LEU A 459 7.31 30.23 -10.35
C LEU A 459 8.30 29.30 -11.09
N ASN A 460 9.56 29.72 -11.17
CA ASN A 460 10.64 28.91 -11.70
C ASN A 460 11.49 28.38 -10.55
N THR A 461 11.51 27.05 -10.39
CA THR A 461 12.32 26.38 -9.36
C THR A 461 13.79 26.78 -9.48
N GLN A 462 14.39 27.25 -8.39
CA GLN A 462 15.80 27.64 -8.37
C GLN A 462 16.65 26.51 -7.78
N VAL A 463 17.71 26.11 -8.50
CA VAL A 463 18.60 25.01 -8.08
C VAL A 463 20.02 25.53 -7.86
N ASN A 464 20.57 25.27 -6.67
CA ASN A 464 21.90 25.73 -6.28
C ASN A 464 22.78 24.61 -5.72
N PHE A 465 23.99 24.44 -6.26
CA PHE A 465 24.97 23.44 -5.84
C PHE A 465 25.99 24.05 -4.87
N LYS A 466 25.50 24.60 -3.76
CA LYS A 466 26.34 25.24 -2.74
C LYS A 466 26.21 24.53 -1.41
N LYS A 467 27.32 24.49 -0.67
CA LYS A 467 27.36 24.00 0.71
C LYS A 467 26.44 24.85 1.60
N PHE A 468 25.70 24.20 2.48
CA PHE A 468 24.90 24.83 3.53
C PHE A 468 25.19 24.19 4.89
N ASP A 469 24.86 24.92 5.97
CA ASP A 469 24.84 24.38 7.33
C ASP A 469 23.41 24.30 7.82
N TRP A 470 22.90 23.07 7.92
CA TRP A 470 21.54 22.82 8.37
C TRP A 470 21.26 23.36 9.77
N ARG A 471 22.25 23.38 10.68
CA ARG A 471 22.07 23.93 12.03
C ARG A 471 21.81 25.43 11.99
N LEU A 472 22.46 26.15 11.07
CA LEU A 472 22.21 27.57 10.86
C LEU A 472 20.82 27.80 10.27
N VAL A 473 20.43 27.03 9.25
CA VAL A 473 19.08 27.09 8.65
C VAL A 473 18.00 26.91 9.73
N LYS A 474 18.12 25.88 10.57
CA LYS A 474 17.17 25.65 11.67
C LYS A 474 17.13 26.81 12.67
N ARG A 475 18.28 27.31 13.10
CA ARG A 475 18.35 28.46 14.04
C ARG A 475 17.68 29.70 13.45
N SER A 476 17.90 29.99 12.18
CA SER A 476 17.29 31.11 11.48
C SER A 476 15.77 30.98 11.35
N ALA A 477 15.26 29.76 11.20
CA ALA A 477 13.83 29.48 11.12
C ALA A 477 13.12 29.47 12.50
N SER A 478 13.84 29.20 13.59
CA SER A 478 13.27 29.10 14.96
C SER A 478 13.51 30.32 15.86
N ALA A 479 14.15 31.38 15.38
CA ALA A 479 14.41 32.59 16.17
C ALA A 479 13.13 33.42 16.43
N GLU A 480 13.01 34.05 17.61
CA GLU A 480 11.97 35.06 17.83
C GLU A 480 12.16 36.22 16.83
N GLY A 481 11.12 36.48 16.01
CA GLY A 481 11.22 37.39 14.86
C GLY A 481 11.83 36.77 13.59
N ALA A 482 11.84 35.43 13.48
CA ALA A 482 12.40 34.70 12.34
C ALA A 482 11.93 35.25 10.97
N SER A 483 12.91 35.55 10.11
CA SER A 483 12.69 36.01 8.73
C SER A 483 12.25 34.92 7.74
N ILE A 484 12.23 33.65 8.18
CA ILE A 484 11.91 32.49 7.33
C ILE A 484 10.48 32.05 7.68
N SER A 485 9.52 32.46 6.86
CA SER A 485 8.09 32.10 6.97
C SER A 485 7.73 30.82 6.20
N PHE A 486 8.72 30.08 5.71
CA PHE A 486 8.54 28.98 4.78
C PHE A 486 9.09 27.66 5.33
N ASN A 487 8.58 26.54 4.81
CA ASN A 487 8.99 25.21 5.22
C ASN A 487 10.40 24.91 4.70
N SER A 488 11.22 24.30 5.54
CA SER A 488 12.55 23.83 5.17
C SER A 488 12.64 22.33 5.41
N LEU A 489 12.98 21.57 4.37
CA LEU A 489 13.13 20.12 4.41
C LEU A 489 14.58 19.76 4.14
N HIS A 490 15.24 19.09 5.09
CA HIS A 490 16.58 18.54 4.91
C HIS A 490 16.52 17.04 4.71
N VAL A 491 17.10 16.57 3.61
CA VAL A 491 17.22 15.16 3.30
C VAL A 491 18.70 14.84 3.06
N LYS A 492 19.31 14.12 4.01
CA LYS A 492 20.58 13.42 3.74
C LYS A 492 20.23 12.13 3.00
N VAL A 493 20.83 11.87 1.85
CA VAL A 493 20.47 10.71 1.02
C VAL A 493 21.72 10.06 0.45
N ARG A 494 21.76 8.72 0.41
CA ARG A 494 22.87 8.01 -0.24
C ARG A 494 22.92 8.38 -1.71
N GLN A 495 24.10 8.82 -2.15
CA GLN A 495 24.27 9.40 -3.48
C GLN A 495 23.82 8.45 -4.60
N ASP A 496 24.26 7.19 -4.55
CA ASP A 496 23.99 6.20 -5.58
C ASP A 496 22.50 5.92 -5.76
N ALA A 497 21.78 5.66 -4.65
CA ALA A 497 20.34 5.43 -4.66
C ALA A 497 19.58 6.68 -5.14
N PHE A 498 19.96 7.87 -4.66
CA PHE A 498 19.33 9.11 -5.10
C PHE A 498 19.49 9.35 -6.61
N LEU A 499 20.71 9.21 -7.12
CA LEU A 499 20.98 9.40 -8.54
C LEU A 499 20.23 8.37 -9.38
N TRP A 500 20.19 7.10 -8.95
CA TRP A 500 19.44 6.06 -9.64
C TRP A 500 17.94 6.38 -9.68
N VAL A 501 17.35 6.80 -8.56
CA VAL A 501 15.93 7.19 -8.49
C VAL A 501 15.63 8.35 -9.44
N VAL A 502 16.43 9.42 -9.41
CA VAL A 502 16.24 10.59 -10.26
C VAL A 502 16.44 10.25 -11.74
N TYR A 503 17.44 9.44 -12.07
CA TYR A 503 17.84 9.17 -13.44
C TYR A 503 16.93 8.18 -14.15
N ASN A 504 16.28 7.30 -13.40
CA ASN A 504 15.31 6.32 -13.90
C ASN A 504 13.86 6.78 -13.70
N GLN A 505 13.63 8.01 -13.20
CA GLN A 505 12.30 8.53 -12.91
C GLN A 505 11.53 7.56 -12.01
N MET A 506 12.14 7.19 -10.88
CA MET A 506 11.52 6.35 -9.87
C MET A 506 10.85 7.23 -8.81
N PRO A 507 9.81 6.73 -8.12
CA PRO A 507 9.19 7.44 -7.01
C PRO A 507 10.18 7.76 -5.89
N TRP A 508 10.10 8.94 -5.27
CA TRP A 508 10.94 9.27 -4.11
C TRP A 508 10.64 8.43 -2.87
N GLU A 509 9.50 7.75 -2.85
CA GLU A 509 9.16 6.76 -1.83
C GLU A 509 10.15 5.59 -1.78
N ASP A 510 10.82 5.26 -2.90
CA ASP A 510 11.94 4.31 -2.92
C ASP A 510 13.08 4.71 -1.98
N LEU A 511 13.29 6.01 -1.77
CA LEU A 511 14.34 6.50 -0.87
C LEU A 511 13.88 6.46 0.58
N SER A 512 12.64 6.83 0.86
CA SER A 512 12.12 6.95 2.22
C SER A 512 11.74 5.59 2.82
N ILE A 513 10.96 4.77 2.10
CA ILE A 513 10.60 3.40 2.50
C ILE A 513 11.80 2.46 2.36
N GLY A 514 12.69 2.71 1.39
CA GLY A 514 13.94 1.99 1.23
C GLY A 514 15.04 2.36 2.22
N PHE A 515 14.79 3.27 3.17
CA PHE A 515 15.75 3.69 4.20
C PHE A 515 17.04 4.37 3.69
N GLN A 516 17.01 4.83 2.44
CA GLN A 516 18.15 5.44 1.75
C GLN A 516 18.40 6.89 2.16
N CYS A 517 17.53 7.48 3.00
CA CYS A 517 17.65 8.85 3.47
C CYS A 517 17.52 9.03 4.99
N ARG A 518 17.95 10.19 5.48
CA ARG A 518 17.65 10.74 6.81
C ARG A 518 17.00 12.10 6.66
N ILE A 519 15.87 12.28 7.34
CA ILE A 519 14.98 13.43 7.16
C ILE A 519 14.97 14.29 8.43
N ASP A 520 15.11 15.59 8.24
CA ASP A 520 14.91 16.63 9.26
C ASP A 520 14.13 17.79 8.61
N ARG A 521 13.39 18.56 9.40
CA ARG A 521 12.47 19.57 8.88
C ARG A 521 12.20 20.65 9.92
N VAL A 522 12.02 21.88 9.44
CA VAL A 522 11.59 23.02 10.25
C VAL A 522 10.60 23.85 9.44
N PRO A 523 9.37 24.11 9.94
CA PRO A 523 8.79 23.54 11.17
C PRO A 523 8.59 22.02 11.06
N ASP A 524 8.30 21.36 12.19
CA ASP A 524 8.09 19.91 12.26
C ASP A 524 6.72 19.50 11.69
N ILE A 525 6.54 19.70 10.37
CA ILE A 525 5.29 19.40 9.66
C ILE A 525 5.51 18.40 8.53
N TYR A 526 4.50 17.58 8.24
CA TYR A 526 4.58 16.65 7.11
C TYR A 526 4.24 17.38 5.81
N ASN A 527 5.25 17.56 4.95
CA ASN A 527 5.11 18.16 3.63
C ASN A 527 4.40 17.20 2.66
N VAL A 528 3.11 16.92 2.89
CA VAL A 528 2.28 15.95 2.14
C VAL A 528 2.41 16.15 0.64
N GLU A 529 2.26 17.38 0.16
CA GLU A 529 2.22 17.68 -1.27
C GLU A 529 3.58 17.44 -1.94
N PHE A 530 4.68 17.69 -1.24
CA PHE A 530 6.02 17.39 -1.74
C PHE A 530 6.17 15.88 -1.93
N TRP A 531 5.86 15.08 -0.90
CA TRP A 531 5.96 13.63 -1.00
C TRP A 531 5.00 13.07 -2.03
N HIS A 532 3.77 13.56 -2.09
CA HIS A 532 2.79 13.14 -3.09
C HIS A 532 3.28 13.43 -4.51
N HIS A 533 3.79 14.65 -4.77
CA HIS A 533 4.26 15.06 -6.09
C HIS A 533 5.44 14.22 -6.58
N PHE A 534 6.51 14.12 -5.79
CA PHE A 534 7.73 13.39 -6.16
C PHE A 534 7.59 11.86 -6.07
N THR A 535 6.48 11.34 -5.56
CA THR A 535 6.17 9.89 -5.55
C THR A 535 5.16 9.50 -6.62
N ASN A 536 4.16 10.34 -6.92
CA ASN A 536 3.01 9.93 -7.75
C ASN A 536 2.83 10.74 -9.03
N ILE A 537 3.26 12.01 -9.06
CA ILE A 537 2.99 12.93 -10.19
C ILE A 537 4.24 13.07 -11.07
N TYR A 538 5.41 13.24 -10.46
CA TYR A 538 6.67 13.55 -11.11
C TYR A 538 7.56 12.31 -11.23
N VAL A 539 7.06 11.32 -11.98
CA VAL A 539 7.63 9.97 -12.20
C VAL A 539 7.35 9.49 -13.64
#